data_AF-A0A7H1J250-F1
#
_entry.id   AF-A0A7H1J250-F1
#
_cell.length_a   1.000
_cell.length_b   1.000
_cell.length_c   1.000
_cell.angle_alpha   90.00
_cell.angle_beta   90.00
_cell.angle_gamma   90.00
#
_symmetry.space_group_name_H-M   'P 1'
#
loop_
_entity.id
_entity.type
_entity.pdbx_description
1 polymer ?
#
loop_
_entity_poly.entity_id
_entity_poly.type
_entity_poly.pdbx_seq_one_letter_code
_entity_poly.pdbx_strand_id
1 'polypeptide(L)'
;MNKKEAEELSVLLMQVSGKLDQSVRFVMDKDTKENFESYRSNVGKVMGEIFLEMLQPLWARYPELKPKEMDGIYEVNPQIHEPHFYKPDENT
;
A
#
# COMPACT_ATOMS: atom_id res chain seq x y z
N MET A 1 2.40 15.19 16.58
CA MET A 1 3.11 14.09 15.92
C MET A 1 4.59 14.28 16.16
N ASN A 2 5.21 13.34 16.86
CA ASN A 2 6.66 13.15 16.89
C ASN A 2 7.06 12.13 15.80
N LYS A 3 8.37 11.87 15.65
CA LYS A 3 8.88 10.93 14.64
C LYS A 3 8.27 9.53 14.77
N LYS A 4 8.18 8.99 15.99
CA LYS A 4 7.65 7.65 16.23
C LYS A 4 6.18 7.55 15.81
N GLU A 5 5.37 8.53 16.18
CA GLU A 5 3.96 8.60 15.77
C GLU A 5 3.80 8.74 14.25
N ALA A 6 4.72 9.45 13.59
CA ALA A 6 4.76 9.57 12.13
C ALA A 6 5.17 8.26 11.44
N GLU A 7 6.12 7.53 12.02
CA GLU A 7 6.52 6.21 11.55
C GLU A 7 5.35 5.22 11.65
N GLU A 8 4.66 5.17 12.78
CA GLU A 8 3.46 4.33 12.98
C GLU A 8 2.37 4.64 11.93
N LEU A 9 2.12 5.93 11.66
CA LEU A 9 1.16 6.34 10.63
C LEU A 9 1.64 5.98 9.22
N SER A 10 2.91 6.19 8.90
CA SER A 10 3.48 5.84 7.61
C SER A 10 3.36 4.34 7.35
N VAL A 11 3.69 3.51 8.35
CA VAL A 11 3.54 2.06 8.29
C VAL A 11 2.07 1.69 8.07
N LEU A 12 1.13 2.25 8.84
CA LEU A 12 -0.30 1.98 8.65
C LEU A 12 -0.79 2.28 7.23
N LEU A 13 -0.40 3.42 6.65
CA LEU A 13 -0.81 3.80 5.30
C LEU A 13 -0.21 2.89 4.22
N MET A 14 1.03 2.43 4.42
CA MET A 14 1.65 1.41 3.56
C MET A 14 0.95 0.06 3.70
N GLN A 15 0.54 -0.32 4.92
CA GLN A 15 -0.24 -1.54 5.16
C GLN A 15 -1.59 -1.50 4.43
N VAL A 16 -2.33 -0.39 4.55
CA VAL A 16 -3.60 -0.18 3.83
C VAL A 16 -3.39 -0.28 2.32
N SER A 17 -2.37 0.38 1.78
CA SER A 17 -2.03 0.30 0.36
C SER A 17 -1.72 -1.14 -0.08
N GLY A 18 -0.96 -1.89 0.72
CA GLY A 18 -0.69 -3.31 0.45
C GLY A 18 -1.93 -4.20 0.52
N LYS A 19 -2.90 -3.91 1.40
CA LYS A 19 -4.18 -4.64 1.44
C LYS A 19 -5.07 -4.35 0.25
N LEU A 20 -5.06 -3.12 -0.24
CA LEU A 20 -5.76 -2.72 -1.46
C LEU A 20 -5.17 -3.42 -2.69
N ASP A 21 -3.84 -3.53 -2.77
CA ASP A 21 -3.20 -4.33 -3.83
C ASP A 21 -3.61 -5.81 -3.77
N GLN A 22 -3.58 -6.41 -2.57
CA GLN A 22 -4.04 -7.78 -2.35
C GLN A 22 -5.51 -7.98 -2.72
N SER A 23 -6.37 -6.97 -2.50
CA SER A 23 -7.78 -7.04 -2.88
C SER A 23 -7.98 -6.93 -4.39
N VAL A 24 -7.13 -6.18 -5.11
CA VAL A 24 -7.11 -6.17 -6.58
C VAL A 24 -6.75 -7.55 -7.11
N ARG A 25 -5.75 -8.22 -6.53
CA ARG A 25 -5.38 -9.58 -6.90
C ARG A 25 -6.51 -10.58 -6.63
N PHE A 26 -7.21 -10.44 -5.51
CA PHE A 26 -8.37 -11.26 -5.18
C PHE A 26 -9.47 -11.15 -6.25
N VAL A 27 -9.86 -9.93 -6.64
CA VAL A 27 -10.89 -9.72 -7.66
C VAL A 27 -10.42 -10.22 -9.04
N MET A 28 -9.13 -10.04 -9.35
CA MET A 28 -8.55 -10.58 -10.58
C MET A 28 -8.71 -12.11 -10.70
N ASP A 29 -8.55 -12.83 -9.60
CA ASP A 29 -8.57 -14.30 -9.60
C ASP A 29 -9.99 -14.88 -9.39
N LYS A 30 -10.91 -14.12 -8.79
CA LYS A 30 -12.25 -14.61 -8.38
C LYS A 30 -13.42 -14.02 -9.16
N ASP A 31 -13.20 -13.00 -9.99
CA ASP A 31 -14.27 -12.31 -10.70
C ASP A 31 -13.98 -12.23 -12.22
N THR A 32 -14.96 -11.73 -12.95
CA THR A 32 -14.86 -11.46 -14.38
C THR A 32 -13.84 -10.37 -14.67
N LYS A 33 -13.28 -10.41 -15.88
CA LYS A 33 -12.35 -9.38 -16.36
C LYS A 33 -12.94 -7.96 -16.30
N GLU A 34 -14.22 -7.81 -16.64
CA GLU A 34 -14.91 -6.51 -16.61
C GLU A 34 -14.99 -5.94 -15.18
N ASN A 35 -15.40 -6.76 -14.21
CA ASN A 35 -15.43 -6.36 -12.80
C ASN A 35 -14.03 -6.06 -12.27
N PHE A 36 -13.03 -6.87 -12.62
CA PHE A 36 -11.63 -6.61 -12.27
C PHE A 36 -11.13 -5.27 -12.80
N GLU A 37 -11.38 -4.95 -14.07
CA GLU A 37 -10.93 -3.69 -14.67
C GLU A 37 -11.57 -2.46 -14.03
N SER A 38 -12.87 -2.55 -13.70
CA SER A 38 -13.56 -1.50 -12.94
C SER A 38 -13.02 -1.37 -11.52
N TYR A 39 -12.86 -2.50 -10.81
CA TYR A 39 -12.38 -2.54 -9.43
C TYR A 39 -10.96 -1.99 -9.30
N ARG A 40 -10.01 -2.47 -10.13
CA ARG A 40 -8.61 -2.02 -10.09
C ARG A 40 -8.48 -0.53 -10.37
N SER A 41 -9.34 0.03 -11.23
CA SER A 41 -9.35 1.46 -11.55
C SER A 41 -9.73 2.30 -10.33
N ASN A 42 -10.77 1.88 -9.59
CA ASN A 42 -11.21 2.58 -8.39
C ASN A 42 -10.21 2.43 -7.23
N VAL A 43 -9.65 1.23 -7.03
CA VAL A 43 -8.60 1.03 -6.03
C VAL A 43 -7.36 1.85 -6.35
N GLY A 44 -6.94 1.91 -7.63
CA GLY A 44 -5.81 2.73 -8.05
C GLY A 44 -5.97 4.22 -7.72
N LYS A 45 -7.18 4.76 -7.83
CA LYS A 45 -7.48 6.15 -7.38
C LYS A 45 -7.26 6.31 -5.87
N VAL A 46 -7.80 5.40 -5.06
CA VAL A 46 -7.65 5.43 -3.60
C VAL A 46 -6.18 5.31 -3.19
N MET A 47 -5.43 4.38 -3.79
CA MET A 47 -3.99 4.24 -3.52
C MET A 47 -3.21 5.49 -3.96
N GLY A 48 -3.62 6.14 -5.05
CA GLY A 48 -3.08 7.42 -5.50
C GLY A 48 -3.27 8.52 -4.45
N GLU A 49 -4.48 8.66 -3.90
CA GLU A 49 -4.78 9.62 -2.82
C GLU A 49 -3.98 9.33 -1.55
N ILE A 50 -3.87 8.05 -1.14
CA ILE A 50 -3.04 7.66 0.01
C ILE A 50 -1.57 8.08 -0.22
N PHE A 51 -1.04 7.87 -1.42
CA PHE A 51 0.34 8.21 -1.73
C PHE A 51 0.57 9.73 -1.81
N LEU A 52 -0.19 10.41 -2.65
CA LEU A 52 0.01 11.83 -2.97
C LEU A 52 -0.41 12.75 -1.84
N GLU A 53 -1.54 12.48 -1.18
CA GLU A 53 -2.14 13.40 -0.21
C GLU A 53 -1.81 13.05 1.23
N MET A 54 -1.34 11.83 1.51
CA MET A 54 -1.04 11.39 2.88
C MET A 54 0.43 11.05 3.08
N LEU A 55 0.99 10.11 2.31
CA LEU A 55 2.37 9.66 2.49
C LEU A 55 3.39 10.72 2.08
N GLN A 56 3.23 11.34 0.91
CA GLN A 56 4.19 12.36 0.46
C GLN A 56 4.31 13.56 1.43
N PRO A 57 3.21 14.18 1.90
CA PRO A 57 3.30 15.26 2.88
C PRO A 57 3.89 14.80 4.21
N LEU A 58 3.59 13.57 4.64
CA LEU A 58 4.16 12.99 5.86
C LEU A 58 5.68 12.84 5.73
N TRP A 59 6.17 12.29 4.62
CA TRP A 59 7.61 12.16 4.35
C TRP A 59 8.29 13.51 4.09
N ALA A 60 7.60 14.50 3.55
CA ALA A 60 8.15 15.85 3.44
C ALA A 60 8.41 16.47 4.83
N ARG A 61 7.56 16.16 5.81
CA ARG A 61 7.72 16.57 7.21
C ARG A 61 8.75 15.73 7.99
N TYR A 62 8.89 14.44 7.63
CA TYR A 62 9.83 13.48 8.24
C TYR A 62 10.61 12.73 7.14
N PRO A 63 11.60 13.36 6.49
CA PRO A 63 12.28 12.79 5.32
C PRO A 63 12.97 11.45 5.56
N GLU A 64 13.38 11.19 6.80
CA GLU A 64 14.00 9.93 7.21
C GLU A 64 13.05 8.73 7.21
N LEU A 65 11.74 8.95 7.06
CA LEU A 65 10.73 7.91 6.95
C LEU A 65 10.40 7.53 5.50
N LYS A 66 10.97 8.23 4.50
CA LYS A 66 10.76 7.90 3.09
C LYS A 66 11.41 6.53 2.78
N PRO A 67 10.66 5.56 2.25
CA PRO A 67 11.18 4.24 1.88
C PRO A 67 12.33 4.31 0.86
N LYS A 68 13.29 3.40 0.96
CA LYS A 68 14.40 3.28 -0.01
C LYS A 68 13.93 3.04 -1.44
N GLU A 69 12.86 2.27 -1.61
CA GLU A 69 12.21 1.97 -2.90
C GLU A 69 11.66 3.22 -3.58
N MET A 70 11.51 4.31 -2.82
CA MET A 70 11.02 5.61 -3.27
C MET A 70 12.12 6.68 -3.17
N ASP A 71 13.40 6.33 -3.33
CA ASP A 71 14.56 7.24 -3.21
C ASP A 71 14.72 7.86 -1.80
N GLY A 72 14.36 7.12 -0.77
CA GLY A 72 14.54 7.49 0.63
C GLY A 72 15.66 6.70 1.32
N ILE A 73 15.65 6.70 2.66
CA ILE A 73 16.63 5.96 3.48
C ILE A 73 15.97 4.95 4.43
N TYR A 74 14.65 4.99 4.58
CA TYR A 74 13.90 4.13 5.48
C TYR A 74 13.84 2.71 4.91
N GLU A 75 14.25 1.73 5.72
CA GLU A 75 14.11 0.32 5.39
C GLU A 75 12.73 -0.15 5.85
N VAL A 76 11.83 -0.40 4.91
CA VAL A 76 10.50 -0.91 5.25
C VAL A 76 10.62 -2.38 5.64
N ASN A 77 10.14 -2.74 6.82
CA ASN A 77 10.03 -4.14 7.20
C ASN A 77 9.03 -4.85 6.25
N PRO A 78 9.44 -5.86 5.46
CA PRO A 78 8.53 -6.54 4.53
C PRO A 78 7.33 -7.23 5.22
N GLN A 79 7.46 -7.57 6.51
CA GLN A 79 6.40 -8.19 7.29
C GLN A 79 5.26 -7.23 7.66
N ILE A 80 5.33 -5.93 7.35
CA ILE A 80 4.20 -5.02 7.61
C ILE A 80 2.92 -5.49 6.89
N HIS A 81 3.03 -6.20 5.77
CA HIS A 81 1.88 -6.65 4.99
C HIS A 81 1.25 -7.96 5.48
N GLU A 82 1.83 -8.59 6.51
CA GLU A 82 1.29 -9.78 7.15
C GLU A 82 0.21 -9.46 8.20
N PRO A 83 -0.77 -10.34 8.42
CA PRO A 83 -1.07 -11.53 7.62
C PRO A 83 -1.67 -11.14 6.27
N HIS A 84 -1.24 -11.73 5.16
CA HIS A 84 -1.82 -11.47 3.84
C HIS A 84 -3.35 -11.64 3.83
N PHE A 85 -4.07 -10.68 3.24
CA PHE A 85 -5.53 -10.77 3.01
C PHE A 85 -5.84 -11.84 1.98
N TYR A 86 -5.05 -11.90 0.90
CA TYR A 86 -5.21 -12.89 -0.16
C TYR A 86 -3.85 -13.45 -0.57
N LYS A 87 -3.81 -14.77 -0.79
CA LYS A 87 -2.67 -15.51 -1.34
C LYS A 87 -3.17 -16.19 -2.62
N PRO A 88 -2.61 -15.87 -3.80
CA PRO A 88 -2.98 -16.57 -5.03
C PRO A 88 -2.61 -18.05 -4.91
N ASP A 89 -3.40 -18.92 -5.54
CA ASP A 89 -3.08 -20.35 -5.60
C ASP A 89 -1.80 -20.54 -6.44
N GLU A 90 -0.80 -21.27 -5.93
CA GLU A 90 0.51 -21.47 -6.60
C GLU A 90 0.44 -22.31 -7.90
N ASN A 91 -0.75 -22.67 -8.36
CA ASN A 91 -0.99 -23.63 -9.45
C ASN A 91 -1.61 -23.01 -10.72
N THR A 92 -1.56 -21.69 -10.90
CA THR A 92 -1.96 -21.01 -12.16
C THR A 92 -0.78 -20.48 -12.96
#